data_AF-A0A3M9N290-F1
#
_entry.id   AF-A0A3M9N290-F1
#
_cell.length_a   1.000
_cell.length_b   1.000
_cell.length_c   1.000
_cell.angle_alpha   90.00
_cell.angle_beta   90.00
_cell.angle_gamma   90.00
#
_symmetry.space_group_name_H-M   'P 1'
#
loop_
_entity.id
_entity.type
_entity.pdbx_description
1 polymer ?
#
loop_
_entity_poly.entity_id
_entity_poly.type
_entity_poly.pdbx_seq_one_letter_code
_entity_poly.pdbx_strand_id
1 'polypeptide(L)'
;MREEEKVLKAIYGLVKGDKSPVHLPVSPVTVSQGMEMPLERVLACCRVLESHGYLLSSKGLMGNQYYYITKTGIAEAQNPSLPLYLLSGTIPPSLGRRS
;
A
#
# COMPACT_ATOMS: atom_id res chain seq x y z
N MET A 1 -11.85 7.44 7.33
CA MET A 1 -10.49 6.95 7.04
C MET A 1 -10.61 5.77 6.09
N ARG A 2 -10.01 5.86 4.88
CA ARG A 2 -10.07 4.79 3.86
C ARG A 2 -9.19 3.60 4.24
N GLU A 3 -9.42 2.43 3.66
CA GLU A 3 -8.70 1.20 4.03
C GLU A 3 -7.20 1.30 3.74
N GLU A 4 -6.84 1.92 2.64
CA GLU A 4 -5.48 2.16 2.16
C GLU A 4 -4.73 3.12 3.08
N GLU A 5 -5.42 4.16 3.55
CA GLU A 5 -4.87 5.09 4.53
C GLU A 5 -4.62 4.38 5.88
N LYS A 6 -5.54 3.50 6.29
CA LYS A 6 -5.35 2.65 7.48
C LYS A 6 -4.16 1.71 7.32
N VAL A 7 -4.05 1.04 6.17
CA VAL A 7 -2.94 0.14 5.84
C VAL A 7 -1.61 0.90 5.81
N LEU A 8 -1.56 2.07 5.19
CA LEU A 8 -0.36 2.91 5.14
C LEU A 8 0.07 3.35 6.54
N LYS A 9 -0.88 3.76 7.39
CA LYS A 9 -0.59 4.12 8.79
C LYS A 9 -0.14 2.92 9.62
N ALA A 10 -0.71 1.75 9.41
CA ALA A 10 -0.28 0.52 10.08
C ALA A 10 1.15 0.15 9.69
N ILE A 11 1.47 0.17 8.39
CA ILE A 11 2.84 -0.05 7.88
C ILE A 11 3.80 0.98 8.47
N TYR A 12 3.43 2.27 8.46
CA TYR A 12 4.24 3.31 9.07
C TYR A 12 4.45 3.06 10.57
N GLY A 13 3.42 2.65 11.32
CA GLY A 13 3.53 2.30 12.74
C GLY A 13 4.52 1.17 13.02
N LEU A 14 4.57 0.16 12.15
CA LEU A 14 5.53 -0.94 12.24
C LEU A 14 6.96 -0.49 11.99
N VAL A 15 7.17 0.50 11.12
CA VAL A 15 8.51 0.99 10.73
C VAL A 15 8.99 2.16 11.61
N LYS A 16 8.10 2.97 12.17
CA LYS A 16 8.43 4.17 12.97
C LYS A 16 9.30 3.86 14.20
N GLY A 17 9.21 2.63 14.72
CA GLY A 17 10.04 2.17 15.83
C GLY A 17 11.50 1.87 15.45
N ASP A 18 11.80 1.75 14.15
CA ASP A 18 13.14 1.40 13.69
C ASP A 18 13.94 2.66 13.28
N LYS A 19 15.14 2.77 13.84
CA LYS A 19 16.12 3.83 13.54
C LYS A 19 17.11 3.43 12.43
N SER A 20 16.93 2.25 11.84
CA SER A 20 17.75 1.76 10.74
C SER A 20 17.72 2.73 9.55
N PRO A 21 18.87 2.98 8.88
CA PRO A 21 18.92 3.79 7.65
C PRO A 21 18.21 3.11 6.48
N VAL A 22 17.92 1.81 6.59
CA VAL A 22 17.16 1.01 5.63
C VAL A 22 15.83 0.66 6.29
N HIS A 23 14.72 1.20 5.76
CA HIS A 23 13.38 0.87 6.26
C HIS A 23 13.17 -0.65 6.25
N LEU A 24 12.61 -1.21 7.34
CA LEU A 24 12.37 -2.64 7.43
C LEU A 24 11.37 -3.11 6.36
N PRO A 25 11.64 -4.26 5.72
CA PRO A 25 10.63 -4.91 4.90
C PRO A 25 9.45 -5.35 5.76
N VAL A 26 8.26 -4.94 5.37
CA VAL A 26 7.01 -5.32 6.04
C VAL A 26 6.31 -6.42 5.24
N SER A 27 5.93 -7.49 5.94
CA SER A 27 5.12 -8.56 5.35
C SER A 27 3.62 -8.19 5.38
N PRO A 28 2.88 -8.37 4.27
CA PRO A 28 1.43 -8.20 4.24
C PRO A 28 0.70 -9.06 5.27
N VAL A 29 1.26 -10.22 5.61
CA VAL A 29 0.72 -11.12 6.63
C VAL A 29 0.75 -10.46 8.01
N THR A 30 1.86 -9.80 8.35
CA THR A 30 2.00 -9.07 9.62
C THR A 30 1.00 -7.91 9.71
N VAL A 31 0.78 -7.20 8.60
CA VAL A 31 -0.19 -6.11 8.53
C VAL A 31 -1.63 -6.65 8.66
N SER A 32 -1.95 -7.74 7.96
CA SER A 32 -3.24 -8.43 8.04
C SER A 32 -3.56 -8.88 9.47
N GLN A 33 -2.59 -9.48 10.16
CA GLN A 33 -2.73 -9.90 11.56
C GLN A 33 -2.91 -8.69 12.50
N GLY A 34 -2.13 -7.63 12.33
CA GLY A 34 -2.21 -6.44 13.18
C GLY A 34 -3.47 -5.59 12.96
N MET A 35 -4.14 -5.73 11.82
CA MET A 35 -5.34 -4.96 11.46
C MET A 35 -6.63 -5.77 11.51
N GLU A 36 -6.56 -7.06 11.80
CA GLU A 36 -7.70 -8.00 11.69
C GLU A 36 -8.41 -7.91 10.32
N MET A 37 -7.62 -7.66 9.26
CA MET A 37 -8.12 -7.47 7.91
C MET A 37 -7.74 -8.69 7.05
N PRO A 38 -8.62 -9.17 6.15
CA PRO A 38 -8.27 -10.26 5.23
C PRO A 38 -7.01 -9.94 4.43
N LEU A 39 -6.12 -10.93 4.31
CA LEU A 39 -4.84 -10.78 3.61
C LEU A 39 -5.02 -10.25 2.18
N GLU A 40 -6.06 -10.69 1.48
CA GLU A 40 -6.40 -10.24 0.13
C GLU A 40 -6.70 -8.75 0.05
N ARG A 41 -7.42 -8.20 1.03
CA ARG A 41 -7.69 -6.75 1.12
C ARG A 41 -6.42 -5.97 1.39
N VAL A 42 -5.58 -6.46 2.30
CA VAL A 42 -4.28 -5.84 2.58
C VAL A 42 -3.41 -5.83 1.33
N LEU A 43 -3.35 -6.93 0.59
CA LEU A 43 -2.62 -7.01 -0.67
C LEU A 43 -3.17 -6.05 -1.73
N ALA A 44 -4.49 -5.91 -1.85
CA ALA A 44 -5.11 -4.94 -2.75
C ALA A 44 -4.74 -3.50 -2.37
N CYS A 45 -4.81 -3.16 -1.07
CA CYS A 45 -4.37 -1.86 -0.56
C CYS A 45 -2.88 -1.62 -0.85
N CYS A 46 -2.01 -2.59 -0.57
CA CYS A 46 -0.58 -2.48 -0.84
C CYS A 46 -0.26 -2.23 -2.31
N ARG A 47 -0.99 -2.88 -3.24
CA ARG A 47 -0.84 -2.61 -4.69
C ARG A 47 -1.24 -1.20 -5.08
N VAL A 48 -2.32 -0.68 -4.50
CA VAL A 48 -2.73 0.72 -4.74
C VAL A 48 -1.66 1.67 -4.20
N LEU A 49 -1.23 1.48 -2.96
CA LEU A 49 -0.18 2.31 -2.34
C LEU A 49 1.15 2.24 -3.12
N GLU A 50 1.49 1.07 -3.66
CA GLU A 50 2.63 0.90 -4.56
C GLU A 50 2.46 1.67 -5.88
N SER A 51 1.29 1.59 -6.51
CA SER A 51 0.98 2.36 -7.73
C SER A 51 1.06 3.87 -7.53
N HIS A 52 0.84 4.35 -6.30
CA HIS A 52 0.99 5.77 -5.94
C HIS A 52 2.40 6.13 -5.47
N GLY A 53 3.34 5.17 -5.43
CA GLY A 53 4.72 5.39 -5.00
C GLY A 53 4.90 5.54 -3.49
N TYR A 54 3.91 5.14 -2.68
CA TYR A 54 4.00 5.16 -1.21
C TYR A 54 4.64 3.90 -0.64
N LEU A 55 4.49 2.78 -1.35
CA LEU A 55 5.19 1.53 -1.06
C LEU A 55 6.05 1.12 -2.24
N LEU A 56 7.05 0.31 -1.96
CA LEU A 56 7.90 -0.33 -2.96
C LEU A 56 7.92 -1.82 -2.66
N SER A 57 7.47 -2.65 -3.61
CA SER A 57 7.49 -4.09 -3.40
C SER A 57 8.85 -4.69 -3.71
N SER A 58 9.19 -5.74 -2.96
CA SER A 58 10.34 -6.58 -3.22
C SER A 58 9.95 -8.03 -3.06
N LYS A 59 10.45 -8.86 -3.96
CA LYS A 59 10.28 -10.31 -3.87
C LYS A 59 11.48 -10.88 -3.13
N GLY A 60 11.21 -11.51 -1.99
CA GLY A 60 12.22 -12.25 -1.25
C GLY A 60 12.65 -13.53 -1.98
N LEU A 61 13.72 -14.15 -1.49
CA LEU A 61 14.34 -15.36 -2.06
C LEU A 61 13.39 -16.57 -2.18
N MET A 62 12.27 -16.59 -1.45
CA MET A 62 11.28 -17.68 -1.47
C MET A 62 9.93 -17.28 -2.08
N GLY A 63 9.88 -16.19 -2.85
CA GLY A 63 8.63 -15.70 -3.46
C GLY A 63 7.71 -14.94 -2.50
N ASN A 64 8.14 -14.73 -1.26
CA ASN A 64 7.43 -13.88 -0.30
C ASN A 64 7.48 -12.41 -0.76
N GLN A 65 6.31 -11.78 -0.82
CA GLN A 65 6.17 -10.36 -1.15
C GLN A 65 6.40 -9.52 0.11
N TYR A 66 7.40 -8.64 0.07
CA TYR A 66 7.67 -7.65 1.12
C TYR A 66 7.45 -6.25 0.57
N TYR A 67 7.07 -5.33 1.45
CA TYR A 67 6.88 -3.93 1.10
C TYR A 67 7.77 -3.03 1.95
N TYR A 68 8.35 -2.03 1.30
CA TYR A 68 9.11 -0.96 1.93
C TYR A 68 8.29 0.32 1.84
N ILE A 69 8.17 1.06 2.94
CA ILE A 69 7.54 2.38 2.90
C ILE A 69 8.53 3.40 2.31
N THR A 70 8.07 4.20 1.36
CA THR A 70 8.89 5.26 0.75
C THR A 70 8.85 6.53 1.60
N LYS A 71 9.75 7.48 1.33
CA LYS A 71 9.70 8.81 1.97
C LYS A 71 8.35 9.50 1.74
N THR A 72 7.79 9.35 0.54
CA THR A 72 6.45 9.87 0.20
C THR A 72 5.36 9.19 1.02
N GLY A 73 5.43 7.86 1.16
CA GLY A 73 4.50 7.10 2.00
C GLY A 73 4.57 7.48 3.48
N ILE A 74 5.77 7.77 4.01
CA ILE A 74 5.95 8.27 5.37
C ILE A 74 5.30 9.65 5.55
N ALA A 75 5.55 10.58 4.62
CA ALA A 75 4.97 11.91 4.67
C ALA A 75 3.43 11.84 4.64
N GLU A 76 2.87 11.02 3.75
CA GLU A 76 1.43 10.82 3.62
C GLU A 76 0.82 10.11 4.85
N ALA A 77 1.54 9.17 5.47
CA ALA A 77 1.10 8.53 6.71
C ALA A 77 1.02 9.51 7.90
N GLN A 78 1.93 10.49 7.95
CA GLN A 78 2.00 11.51 8.99
C GLN A 78 0.99 12.65 8.75
N ASN A 79 0.87 13.10 7.51
CA ASN A 79 -0.02 14.19 7.12
C ASN A 79 -0.78 13.80 5.85
N PRO A 80 -1.94 13.13 5.97
CA PRO A 80 -2.72 12.69 4.82
C PRO A 80 -3.23 13.91 4.07
N SER A 81 -2.68 14.14 2.89
CA SER A 81 -2.92 15.35 2.10
C SER A 81 -3.51 15.02 0.73
N LEU A 82 -3.30 13.79 0.26
CA LEU A 82 -3.75 13.33 -1.04
C LEU A 82 -5.00 12.48 -0.87
N PRO A 83 -6.11 12.83 -1.55
CA PRO A 83 -7.18 11.87 -1.74
C PRO A 83 -6.58 10.71 -2.56
N LEU A 84 -6.27 9.59 -1.90
CA LEU A 84 -5.93 8.33 -2.54
C LEU A 84 -7.11 7.94 -3.44
N TYR A 85 -7.09 8.38 -4.70
CA TYR A 85 -8.15 8.14 -5.67
C TYR A 85 -8.17 6.66 -6.05
N LEU A 86 -8.94 5.87 -5.30
CA LEU A 86 -9.27 4.51 -5.68
C LEU A 86 -10.31 4.53 -6.79
N LEU A 87 -9.94 3.96 -7.94
CA LEU A 87 -10.83 3.17 -8.79
C LEU A 87 -12.24 3.79 -8.98
N SER A 88 -12.30 4.94 -9.64
CA SER A 88 -13.41 5.25 -10.55
C SER A 88 -12.94 5.26 -12.01
N GLY A 89 -12.13 4.27 -12.39
CA GLY A 89 -12.28 3.69 -13.71
C GLY A 89 -13.41 2.68 -13.60
N THR A 90 -14.68 3.07 -13.68
CA THR A 90 -15.35 3.06 -14.99
C THR A 90 -14.58 2.20 -15.98
N ILE A 91 -15.06 0.98 -16.19
CA ILE A 91 -14.88 0.29 -17.48
C ILE A 91 -15.01 1.40 -18.52
N PRO A 92 -14.02 1.63 -19.41
CA PRO A 92 -14.23 2.61 -20.47
C PRO A 92 -15.55 2.18 -21.14
N PRO A 93 -16.59 3.02 -21.24
CA PRO A 93 -17.62 2.74 -22.20
C PRO A 93 -16.83 2.69 -23.49
N SER A 94 -16.66 1.48 -24.03
CA SER A 94 -16.10 1.24 -25.34
C SER A 94 -16.82 2.23 -26.24
N LEU A 95 -16.12 3.31 -26.56
CA LEU A 95 -16.59 4.35 -27.43
C LEU A 95 -16.95 3.61 -28.69
N GLY A 96 -18.23 3.64 -29.01
CA GLY A 96 -18.76 2.80 -30.05
C GLY A 96 -18.07 3.03 -31.38
N ARG A 97 -18.34 2.05 -32.24
CA ARG A 97 -18.69 2.21 -33.66
C ARG A 97 -17.57 1.98 -34.68
N ARG A 98 -17.95 1.09 -35.61
CA ARG A 98 -17.47 0.86 -36.99
C ARG A 98 -16.23 -0.03 -37.05
N SER A 99 -16.28 -1.19 -37.70
CA SER A 99 -16.88 -1.45 -39.03
C SER A 99 -17.73 -2.71 -39.10
#